data_AF-A0A3N5KAX1-F1
#
_entry.id   AF-A0A3N5KAX1-F1
#
_cell.length_a   1.000
_cell.length_b   1.000
_cell.length_c   1.000
_cell.angle_alpha   90.00
_cell.angle_beta   90.00
_cell.angle_gamma   90.00
#
_symmetry.space_group_name_H-M   'P 1'
#
loop_
_entity.id
_entity.type
_entity.pdbx_description
1 polymer ?
#
loop_
_entity_poly.entity_id
_entity_poly.type
_entity_poly.pdbx_seq_one_letter_code
_entity_poly.pdbx_strand_id
1 'polypeptide(L)'
;MKLTACPQEKAVWRGVSTGEWEPGVREHVELCPACAEVELGTRGLATLARDATGQENLPSPQQIWWRAHWLESQSAGERATRPIILYQRFAVGGAALGIAAFAISNWPWLEQWLPAWTGELTLLGVAVPALAVGSLALLVGGIGTLLALRAVLGEE
;
A
#
# COMPACT_ATOMS: atom_id res chain seq x y z
N MET A 1 30.68 10.14 26.22
CA MET A 1 30.27 10.53 27.58
C MET A 1 29.93 9.29 28.36
N LYS A 2 30.61 9.04 29.49
CA LYS A 2 30.30 7.89 30.35
C LYS A 2 29.03 8.24 31.13
N LEU A 3 27.91 7.62 30.74
CA LEU A 3 26.67 7.60 31.51
C LEU A 3 26.89 6.65 32.70
N THR A 4 27.64 7.08 33.70
CA THR A 4 27.57 6.40 35.00
C THR A 4 26.19 6.68 35.56
N ALA A 5 25.34 5.65 35.56
CA ALA A 5 24.02 5.71 36.17
C ALA A 5 24.15 6.28 37.58
N CYS A 6 23.33 7.28 37.89
CA CYS A 6 23.38 7.92 39.20
C CYS A 6 22.87 6.92 40.24
N PRO A 7 23.54 6.73 41.40
CA PRO A 7 23.06 5.83 42.45
C PRO A 7 21.64 6.17 42.94
N GLN A 8 21.27 7.45 42.87
CA GLN A 8 19.97 7.97 43.31
C GLN A 8 18.88 7.93 42.22
N GLU A 9 19.20 7.52 41.00
CA GLU A 9 18.29 7.53 39.86
C GLU A 9 16.98 6.75 40.14
N LYS A 10 17.10 5.57 40.75
CA LYS A 10 15.94 4.75 41.13
C LYS A 10 15.10 5.39 42.23
N ALA A 11 15.72 6.09 43.17
CA ALA A 11 15.02 6.77 44.26
C ALA A 11 14.24 7.97 43.72
N VAL A 12 14.81 8.72 42.76
CA VAL A 12 14.12 9.79 42.04
C VAL A 12 12.93 9.25 41.25
N TRP A 13 13.13 8.21 40.45
CA TRP A 13 12.05 7.58 39.69
C TRP A 13 10.90 7.11 40.60
N ARG A 14 11.22 6.47 41.74
CA ARG A 14 10.23 6.06 42.74
C ARG A 14 9.50 7.28 43.31
N GLY A 15 10.21 8.31 43.75
CA GLY A 15 9.60 9.50 44.36
C GLY A 15 8.68 10.26 43.41
N VAL A 16 9.00 10.30 42.12
CA VAL A 16 8.13 10.92 41.11
C VAL A 16 6.91 10.06 40.79
N SER A 17 7.06 8.74 40.73
CA SER A 17 5.96 7.82 40.37
C SER A 17 4.98 7.59 41.52
N THR A 18 5.46 7.46 42.77
CA THR A 18 4.61 7.22 43.95
C THR A 18 4.23 8.50 44.68
N GLY A 19 4.98 9.59 44.49
CA GLY A 19 4.85 10.82 45.27
C GLY A 19 5.59 10.79 46.62
N GLU A 20 6.20 9.66 46.99
CA GLU A 20 6.90 9.47 48.27
C GLU A 20 8.41 9.66 48.09
N TRP A 21 8.94 10.75 48.64
CA TRP A 21 10.35 11.10 48.51
C TRP A 21 11.17 10.67 49.73
N GLU A 22 12.26 9.96 49.48
CA GLU A 22 13.27 9.68 50.51
C GLU A 22 14.04 10.98 50.87
N PRO A 23 14.49 11.14 52.14
CA PRO A 23 15.18 12.34 52.57
C PRO A 23 16.45 12.61 51.75
N GLY A 24 16.66 13.85 51.30
CA GLY A 24 17.86 14.24 50.53
C GLY A 24 17.78 13.97 49.02
N VAL A 25 16.80 13.18 48.56
CA VAL A 25 16.67 12.85 47.13
C VAL A 25 16.18 14.04 46.32
N ARG A 26 15.33 14.90 46.91
CA ARG A 26 14.80 16.08 46.23
C ARG A 26 15.89 17.13 46.02
N GLU A 27 16.70 17.36 47.03
CA GLU A 27 17.88 18.23 46.96
C GLU A 27 18.91 17.69 45.96
N HIS A 28 19.05 16.37 45.86
CA HIS A 28 19.95 15.75 44.88
C HIS A 28 19.53 16.03 43.43
N VAL A 29 18.24 16.09 43.13
CA VAL A 29 17.73 16.38 41.78
C VAL A 29 18.15 17.78 41.32
N GLU A 30 18.16 18.77 42.22
CA GLU A 30 18.59 20.13 41.90
C GLU A 30 20.08 20.24 41.55
N LEU A 31 20.89 19.31 42.06
CA LEU A 31 22.35 19.30 41.88
C LEU A 31 22.83 18.34 40.79
N CYS A 32 22.00 17.38 40.38
CA CYS A 32 22.37 16.32 39.45
C CYS A 32 21.55 16.39 38.15
N PRO A 33 22.16 16.85 37.03
CA PRO A 33 21.46 16.97 35.74
C PRO A 33 20.81 15.67 35.25
N ALA A 34 21.45 14.52 35.47
CA ALA A 34 20.90 13.22 35.08
C ALA A 34 19.60 12.90 35.83
N CYS A 35 19.54 13.22 37.13
CA CYS A 35 18.34 13.02 37.95
C CYS A 35 17.25 14.05 37.62
N ALA A 36 17.61 15.26 37.20
CA ALA A 36 16.66 16.26 36.71
C ALA A 36 15.96 15.83 35.42
N GLU A 37 16.70 15.24 34.47
CA GLU A 37 16.12 14.65 33.25
C GLU A 37 15.17 13.49 33.58
N VAL A 38 15.56 12.62 34.51
CA VAL A 38 14.73 11.50 34.97
C VAL A 38 13.46 12.02 35.65
N GLU A 39 13.54 13.07 36.47
CA GLU A 39 12.38 13.70 37.08
C GLU A 39 11.42 14.25 36.01
N LEU A 40 11.96 15.03 35.06
CA LEU A 40 11.18 15.63 33.98
C LEU A 40 10.45 14.57 33.15
N GLY A 41 11.17 13.54 32.71
CA GLY A 41 10.62 12.45 31.91
C GLY A 41 9.57 11.64 32.67
N THR A 42 9.89 11.25 33.92
CA THR A 42 8.98 10.45 34.76
C THR A 42 7.72 11.24 35.09
N ARG A 43 7.84 12.55 35.37
CA ARG A 43 6.68 13.42 35.62
C ARG A 43 5.81 13.58 34.39
N GLY A 44 6.41 13.77 33.21
CA GLY A 44 5.69 13.82 31.94
C GLY A 44 4.89 12.53 31.67
N LEU A 45 5.52 11.38 31.87
CA LEU A 45 4.85 10.07 31.74
C LEU A 45 3.76 9.87 32.78
N ALA A 46 3.97 10.30 34.03
CA ALA A 46 2.95 10.22 35.07
C ALA A 46 1.74 11.10 34.75
N THR A 47 1.95 12.29 34.17
CA THR A 47 0.86 13.16 33.68
C THR A 47 0.10 12.48 32.55
N LEU A 48 0.81 11.97 31.53
CA LEU A 48 0.18 11.24 30.41
C LEU A 48 -0.60 10.02 30.89
N ALA A 49 -0.08 9.29 31.88
CA ALA A 49 -0.77 8.16 32.47
C ALA A 49 -2.07 8.59 33.18
N ARG A 50 -2.06 9.70 33.93
CA ARG A 50 -3.27 10.28 34.55
C ARG A 50 -4.27 10.74 33.49
N ASP A 51 -3.81 11.43 32.45
CA ASP A 51 -4.69 11.85 31.35
C ASP A 51 -5.28 10.63 30.60
N ALA A 52 -4.52 9.54 30.51
CA ALA A 52 -4.96 8.27 29.92
C ALA A 52 -5.86 7.44 30.85
N THR A 53 -5.96 7.74 32.16
CA THR A 53 -6.90 7.03 33.07
C THR A 53 -8.37 7.36 32.79
N GLY A 54 -8.66 8.26 31.86
CA GLY A 54 -9.94 8.31 31.14
C GLY A 54 -10.11 7.06 30.26
N GLN A 55 -10.33 5.90 30.90
CA GLN A 55 -10.56 4.59 30.28
C GLN A 55 -11.72 4.57 29.28
N GLU A 56 -12.54 5.63 29.23
CA GLU A 56 -13.63 5.80 28.27
C GLU A 56 -13.15 5.90 26.81
N ASN A 57 -11.88 6.26 26.55
CA ASN A 57 -11.39 6.49 25.18
C ASN A 57 -10.38 5.47 24.65
N LEU A 58 -10.03 4.44 25.42
CA LEU A 58 -9.12 3.40 24.91
C LEU A 58 -9.92 2.40 24.05
N PRO A 59 -9.55 2.17 22.77
CA PRO A 59 -10.21 1.17 21.95
C PRO A 59 -10.05 -0.20 22.60
N SER A 60 -11.09 -1.03 22.50
CA SER A 60 -11.05 -2.34 23.14
C SER A 60 -9.89 -3.16 22.53
N PRO A 61 -9.24 -4.05 23.31
CA PRO A 61 -8.19 -4.92 22.79
C PRO A 61 -8.62 -5.73 21.55
N GLN A 62 -9.90 -6.08 21.49
CA GLN A 62 -10.53 -6.75 20.34
C GLN A 62 -10.54 -5.86 19.09
N GLN A 63 -10.83 -4.56 19.23
CA GLN A 63 -10.77 -3.62 18.11
C GLN A 63 -9.35 -3.45 17.58
N ILE A 64 -8.35 -3.40 18.48
CA ILE A 64 -6.93 -3.31 18.08
C ILE A 64 -6.53 -4.57 17.32
N TRP A 65 -6.85 -5.75 17.86
CA TRP A 65 -6.53 -7.03 17.21
C TRP A 65 -7.21 -7.16 15.85
N TRP A 66 -8.50 -6.83 15.76
CA TRP A 66 -9.25 -6.90 14.51
C TRP A 66 -8.69 -5.95 13.46
N ARG A 67 -8.33 -4.72 13.85
CA ARG A 67 -7.70 -3.76 12.94
C ARG A 67 -6.34 -4.24 12.45
N ALA A 68 -5.51 -4.78 13.33
CA ALA A 68 -4.21 -5.35 12.97
C ALA A 68 -4.38 -6.52 11.98
N HIS A 69 -5.29 -7.43 12.27
CA HIS A 69 -5.58 -8.57 11.41
C HIS A 69 -6.13 -8.16 10.05
N TRP A 70 -7.00 -7.15 10.02
CA TRP A 70 -7.53 -6.61 8.77
C TRP A 70 -6.44 -5.99 7.91
N LEU A 71 -5.55 -5.18 8.50
CA LEU A 71 -4.39 -4.60 7.78
C LEU A 71 -3.47 -5.68 7.21
N GLU A 72 -3.24 -6.76 7.98
CA GLU A 72 -2.45 -7.89 7.52
C GLU A 72 -3.12 -8.62 6.33
N SER A 73 -4.43 -8.86 6.42
CA SER A 73 -5.20 -9.48 5.33
C SER A 73 -5.20 -8.63 4.04
N GLN A 74 -5.25 -7.29 4.16
CA GLN A 74 -5.15 -6.41 3.00
C GLN A 74 -3.77 -6.51 2.34
N SER A 75 -2.69 -6.56 3.13
CA SER A 75 -1.34 -6.75 2.59
C SER A 75 -1.16 -8.09 1.87
N ALA A 76 -1.90 -9.12 2.26
CA ALA A 76 -1.93 -10.41 1.59
C ALA A 76 -2.74 -10.35 0.27
N GLY A 77 -3.90 -9.69 0.30
CA GLY A 77 -4.74 -9.48 -0.89
C GLY A 77 -4.07 -8.62 -1.97
N GLU A 78 -3.34 -7.58 -1.58
CA GLU A 78 -2.55 -6.76 -2.50
C GLU A 78 -1.44 -7.57 -3.19
N ARG A 79 -0.78 -8.47 -2.45
CA ARG A 79 0.25 -9.35 -3.04
C ARG A 79 -0.35 -10.32 -4.07
N ALA A 80 -1.54 -10.85 -3.82
CA ALA A 80 -2.24 -11.73 -4.76
C ALA A 80 -2.75 -10.99 -6.02
N THR A 81 -3.11 -9.71 -5.91
CA THR A 81 -3.70 -8.92 -7.02
C THR A 81 -2.68 -8.19 -7.88
N ARG A 82 -1.45 -7.95 -7.39
CA ARG A 82 -0.34 -7.37 -8.17
C ARG A 82 -0.12 -8.00 -9.56
N PRO A 83 -0.04 -9.34 -9.72
CA PRO A 83 0.17 -9.92 -11.05
C PRO A 83 -1.02 -9.67 -12.00
N ILE A 84 -2.25 -9.70 -11.48
CA ILE A 84 -3.47 -9.51 -12.28
C ILE A 84 -3.50 -8.10 -12.89
N ILE A 85 -3.16 -7.08 -12.09
CA ILE A 85 -3.11 -5.69 -12.58
C ILE A 85 -2.04 -5.51 -13.66
N LEU A 86 -0.91 -6.19 -13.52
CA LEU A 86 0.17 -6.15 -14.51
C LEU A 86 -0.28 -6.78 -15.84
N TYR A 87 -0.92 -7.96 -15.79
CA TYR A 87 -1.50 -8.60 -16.97
C TYR A 87 -2.54 -7.72 -17.65
N GLN A 88 -3.43 -7.09 -16.90
CA GLN A 88 -4.44 -6.21 -17.47
C GLN A 88 -3.81 -5.00 -18.18
N ARG A 89 -2.75 -4.42 -17.63
CA ARG A 89 -2.02 -3.31 -18.27
C ARG A 89 -1.34 -3.74 -19.57
N PHE A 90 -0.69 -4.90 -19.58
CA PHE A 90 -0.09 -5.44 -20.81
C PHE A 90 -1.14 -5.81 -21.85
N ALA A 91 -2.26 -6.41 -21.45
CA ALA A 91 -3.35 -6.74 -22.36
C ALA A 91 -3.95 -5.49 -23.01
N VAL A 92 -4.27 -4.45 -22.23
CA VAL A 92 -4.82 -3.19 -22.74
C VAL A 92 -3.78 -2.45 -23.59
N GLY A 93 -2.53 -2.36 -23.14
CA GLY A 93 -1.46 -1.72 -23.89
C GLY A 93 -1.16 -2.43 -25.21
N GLY A 94 -1.09 -3.76 -25.18
CA GLY A 94 -0.88 -4.59 -26.37
C GLY A 94 -2.04 -4.47 -27.36
N ALA A 95 -3.29 -4.47 -26.89
CA ALA A 95 -4.46 -4.26 -27.74
C ALA A 95 -4.45 -2.87 -28.39
N ALA A 96 -4.16 -1.81 -27.62
CA ALA A 96 -4.09 -0.45 -28.16
C ALA A 96 -2.99 -0.29 -29.22
N LEU A 97 -1.80 -0.84 -28.95
CA LEU A 97 -0.69 -0.83 -29.92
C LEU A 97 -1.01 -1.66 -31.16
N GLY A 98 -1.65 -2.82 -31.00
CA GLY A 98 -2.09 -3.66 -32.11
C GLY A 98 -3.10 -2.96 -33.02
N ILE A 99 -4.09 -2.29 -32.43
CA ILE A 99 -5.08 -1.49 -33.17
C ILE A 99 -4.39 -0.33 -33.90
N ALA A 100 -3.51 0.40 -33.24
CA ALA A 100 -2.78 1.51 -33.84
C ALA A 100 -1.89 1.06 -35.01
N ALA A 101 -1.13 -0.02 -34.83
CA ALA A 101 -0.28 -0.59 -35.87
C ALA A 101 -1.11 -1.08 -37.06
N PHE A 102 -2.24 -1.74 -36.80
CA PHE A 102 -3.17 -2.19 -37.84
C PHE A 102 -3.74 -1.00 -38.62
N ALA A 103 -4.17 0.06 -37.93
CA ALA A 103 -4.74 1.25 -38.54
C ALA A 103 -3.71 1.99 -39.42
N ILE A 104 -2.47 2.13 -38.96
CA ILE A 104 -1.39 2.75 -39.73
C ILE A 104 -1.05 1.90 -40.96
N SER A 105 -0.90 0.58 -40.80
CA SER A 105 -0.51 -0.31 -41.91
C SER A 105 -1.59 -0.43 -42.98
N ASN A 106 -2.86 -0.33 -42.62
CA ASN A 106 -4.00 -0.50 -43.53
C ASN A 106 -4.68 0.83 -43.85
N TRP A 107 -4.01 1.96 -43.60
CA TRP A 107 -4.58 3.29 -43.77
C TRP A 107 -5.25 3.52 -45.14
N PRO A 108 -4.65 3.13 -46.29
CA PRO A 108 -5.29 3.33 -47.60
C PRO A 108 -6.54 2.47 -47.81
N TRP A 109 -6.62 1.30 -47.15
CA TRP A 109 -7.82 0.48 -47.15
C TRP A 109 -8.89 1.14 -46.27
N LEU A 110 -8.53 1.62 -45.07
CA LEU A 110 -9.42 2.35 -44.16
C LEU A 110 -10.03 3.62 -44.79
N GLU A 111 -9.29 4.35 -45.63
CA GLU A 111 -9.78 5.51 -46.39
C GLU A 111 -10.98 5.18 -47.29
N GLN A 112 -11.06 3.96 -47.81
CA GLN A 112 -12.18 3.52 -48.65
C GLN A 112 -13.47 3.30 -47.84
N TRP A 113 -13.35 3.12 -46.51
CA TRP A 113 -14.47 2.89 -45.60
C TRP A 113 -14.92 4.15 -44.85
N LEU A 114 -14.09 5.20 -44.81
CA LEU A 114 -14.44 6.52 -44.26
C LEU A 114 -15.76 7.10 -44.85
N PRO A 115 -16.05 7.02 -46.17
CA PRO A 115 -17.32 7.51 -46.70
C PRO A 115 -18.54 6.71 -46.25
N ALA A 116 -18.38 5.43 -45.87
CA ALA A 116 -19.46 4.57 -45.36
C ALA A 116 -19.86 4.91 -43.91
N TRP A 117 -19.01 5.64 -43.17
CA TRP A 117 -19.39 6.19 -41.86
C TRP A 117 -20.23 7.48 -41.98
N THR A 118 -20.15 8.16 -43.12
CA THR A 118 -20.94 9.37 -43.44
C THR A 118 -22.16 9.11 -44.32
N GLY A 119 -22.33 7.89 -44.86
CA GLY A 119 -23.41 7.53 -45.78
C GLY A 119 -24.04 6.17 -45.45
N GLU A 120 -25.37 6.17 -45.36
CA GLU A 120 -26.33 5.06 -45.25
C GLU A 120 -25.76 3.63 -45.05
N LEU A 121 -25.82 3.13 -43.81
CA LEU A 121 -25.34 1.79 -43.43
C LEU A 121 -26.09 0.68 -44.18
N THR A 122 -25.37 -0.03 -45.06
CA THR A 122 -25.87 -1.29 -45.66
C THR A 122 -25.32 -2.51 -44.91
N LEU A 123 -26.19 -3.51 -44.68
CA LEU A 123 -25.90 -4.73 -43.91
C LEU A 123 -24.66 -5.52 -44.41
N LEU A 124 -24.37 -5.46 -45.70
CA LEU A 124 -23.21 -6.12 -46.31
C LEU A 124 -21.87 -5.40 -46.04
N GLY A 125 -21.89 -4.09 -45.79
CA GLY A 125 -20.69 -3.31 -45.47
C GLY A 125 -20.10 -3.59 -44.09
N VAL A 126 -20.92 -4.08 -43.15
CA VAL A 126 -20.49 -4.30 -41.75
C VAL A 126 -20.09 -5.77 -41.48
N ALA A 127 -20.68 -6.73 -42.20
CA ALA A 127 -20.54 -8.15 -41.89
C ALA A 127 -19.15 -8.73 -42.23
N VAL A 128 -18.55 -8.32 -43.35
CA VAL A 128 -17.24 -8.82 -43.81
C VAL A 128 -16.07 -8.38 -42.89
N PRO A 129 -15.97 -7.11 -42.45
CA PRO A 129 -14.88 -6.69 -41.56
C PRO A 129 -15.00 -7.27 -40.14
N ALA A 130 -16.21 -7.54 -39.64
CA ALA A 130 -16.40 -8.11 -38.30
C ALA A 130 -15.75 -9.50 -38.14
N LEU A 131 -15.79 -10.33 -39.19
CA LEU A 131 -15.18 -11.67 -39.18
C LEU A 131 -13.64 -11.63 -39.31
N ALA A 132 -13.11 -10.67 -40.07
CA ALA A 132 -11.66 -10.46 -40.23
C ALA A 132 -11.01 -9.92 -38.95
N VAL A 133 -11.67 -8.99 -38.26
CA VAL A 133 -11.18 -8.45 -36.98
C VAL A 133 -11.25 -9.51 -35.87
N GLY A 134 -12.31 -10.33 -35.85
CA GLY A 134 -12.46 -11.42 -34.87
C GLY A 134 -11.35 -12.49 -34.97
N SER A 135 -10.93 -12.84 -36.17
CA SER A 135 -9.88 -13.84 -36.39
C SER A 135 -8.48 -13.33 -36.05
N LEU A 136 -8.17 -12.05 -36.32
CA LEU A 136 -6.90 -11.44 -35.93
C LEU A 136 -6.78 -11.27 -34.40
N ALA A 137 -7.88 -10.91 -33.73
CA ALA A 137 -7.92 -10.80 -32.26
C ALA A 137 -7.65 -12.15 -31.57
N LEU A 138 -8.17 -13.26 -32.14
CA LEU A 138 -7.91 -14.61 -31.63
C LEU A 138 -6.44 -15.03 -31.81
N LEU A 139 -5.78 -14.64 -32.90
CA LEU A 139 -4.37 -14.95 -33.14
C LEU A 139 -3.44 -14.15 -32.23
N VAL A 140 -3.66 -12.84 -32.09
CA VAL A 140 -2.85 -11.98 -31.22
C VAL A 140 -3.07 -12.33 -29.75
N GLY A 141 -4.33 -12.57 -29.35
CA GLY A 141 -4.67 -13.07 -28.02
C GLY A 141 -4.05 -14.44 -27.74
N GLY A 142 -4.08 -15.36 -28.70
CA GLY A 142 -3.47 -16.69 -28.60
C GLY A 142 -1.95 -16.64 -28.41
N ILE A 143 -1.25 -15.83 -29.21
CA ILE A 143 0.22 -15.66 -29.08
C ILE A 143 0.59 -15.01 -27.75
N GLY A 144 -0.18 -14.01 -27.30
CA GLY A 144 0.02 -13.40 -25.97
C GLY A 144 -0.15 -14.38 -24.82
N THR A 145 -1.14 -15.28 -24.93
CA THR A 145 -1.40 -16.31 -23.92
C THR A 145 -0.29 -17.36 -23.89
N LEU A 146 0.25 -17.75 -25.05
CA LEU A 146 1.37 -18.69 -25.16
C LEU A 146 2.68 -18.11 -24.61
N LEU A 147 2.96 -16.83 -24.86
CA LEU A 147 4.14 -16.17 -24.32
C LEU A 147 4.06 -15.98 -22.80
N ALA A 148 2.86 -15.65 -22.27
CA ALA A 148 2.61 -15.59 -20.84
C ALA A 148 2.79 -16.96 -20.17
N LEU A 149 2.27 -18.03 -20.78
CA LEU A 149 2.48 -19.39 -20.26
C LEU A 149 3.97 -19.76 -20.23
N ARG A 150 4.72 -19.38 -21.27
CA ARG A 150 6.15 -19.70 -21.34
C ARG A 150 7.01 -18.93 -20.35
N ALA A 151 6.65 -17.68 -20.06
CA ALA A 151 7.32 -16.88 -19.03
C ALA A 151 7.07 -17.46 -17.63
N VAL A 152 5.85 -17.95 -17.36
CA VAL A 152 5.50 -18.56 -16.07
C VAL A 152 6.10 -19.95 -15.89
N LEU A 153 6.20 -20.75 -16.97
CA LEU A 153 6.76 -22.11 -16.91
C LEU A 153 8.30 -22.18 -17.09
N GLY A 154 8.94 -21.05 -17.43
CA GLY A 154 10.39 -20.97 -17.67
C GLY A 154 11.21 -20.48 -16.48
N GLU A 155 10.58 -20.24 -15.33
CA GLU A 155 11.22 -19.78 -14.10
C GLU A 155 11.52 -20.92 -13.09
N GLU A 156 11.56 -22.18 -13.55
CA GLU A 156 12.11 -23.33 -12.79
C GLU A 156 13.52 -23.71 -13.28
#